data_AF-B8BXU6-F1
#
_entry.id   AF-B8BXU6-F1
#
_cell.length_a   1.000
_cell.length_b   1.000
_cell.length_c   1.000
_cell.angle_alpha   90.00
_cell.angle_beta   90.00
_cell.angle_gamma   90.00
#
_symmetry.space_group_name_H-M   'P 1'
#
loop_
_entity.id
_entity.type
_entity.pdbx_description
1 polymer ?
#
loop_
_entity_poly.entity_id
_entity_poly.type
_entity_poly.pdbx_seq_one_letter_code
_entity_poly.pdbx_strand_id
1 'polypeptide(L)'
;CPLCCEELDLSDKQFYPCKCGYQVCMWCWHRIKESESGLCPACRTPYGDDPHEFSAIGIHHQASDFASLLASNSRGPPEPPKDRSTLATMRVIRRNLVYAVGMPPSIATEELLRKPEYFGQYGKIAKIVINRNHNPGDPRRASASAYVTFVHKEDTLACILALDGFYHDGRNIRASYGTSKYCSAFIKSVKCNNPDCTYLHHMGDQEDTFTKQE
;
A
#
# COMPACT_ATOMS: atom_id res chain seq x y z
N CYS A 1 -3.35 -8.99 28.38
CA CYS A 1 -4.78 -9.08 28.08
C CYS A 1 -5.52 -7.98 28.83
N PRO A 2 -6.29 -7.11 28.15
CA PRO A 2 -7.01 -6.00 28.79
C PRO A 2 -8.21 -6.43 29.67
N LEU A 3 -8.59 -7.71 29.63
CA LEU A 3 -9.75 -8.23 30.39
C LEU A 3 -9.34 -8.99 31.66
N CYS A 4 -8.32 -9.85 31.59
CA CYS A 4 -7.82 -10.59 32.75
C CYS A 4 -6.56 -9.98 33.38
N CYS A 5 -6.00 -8.92 32.80
CA CYS A 5 -4.76 -8.26 33.24
C CYS A 5 -3.50 -9.16 33.24
N GLU A 6 -3.53 -10.34 32.60
CA GLU A 6 -2.37 -11.22 32.44
C GLU A 6 -1.54 -10.86 31.20
N GLU A 7 -0.28 -11.27 31.15
CA GLU A 7 0.57 -11.11 29.97
C GLU A 7 0.07 -11.98 28.81
N LEU A 8 0.13 -11.45 27.58
CA LEU A 8 -0.20 -12.23 26.38
C LEU A 8 0.99 -13.10 26.01
N ASP A 9 0.76 -14.41 25.84
CA ASP A 9 1.78 -15.33 25.36
C ASP A 9 2.08 -15.12 23.86
N LEU A 10 2.99 -15.91 23.29
CA LEU A 10 3.39 -15.76 21.88
C LEU A 10 2.21 -15.99 20.90
N SER A 11 1.28 -16.87 21.25
CA SER A 11 0.10 -17.18 20.43
C SER A 11 -0.92 -16.05 20.53
N ASP A 12 -1.16 -15.56 21.74
CA ASP A 12 -2.08 -14.47 22.05
C ASP A 12 -1.63 -13.12 21.45
N LYS A 13 -0.32 -12.90 21.33
CA LYS A 13 0.25 -11.68 20.73
C LYS A 13 -0.13 -11.51 19.25
N GLN A 14 -0.40 -12.60 18.55
CA GLN A 14 -0.83 -12.60 17.15
C GLN A 14 -2.34 -12.86 17.01
N PHE A 15 -3.06 -12.99 18.12
CA PHE A 15 -4.47 -13.31 18.15
C PHE A 15 -5.34 -12.05 18.21
N TYR A 16 -6.09 -11.78 17.13
CA TYR A 16 -6.98 -10.63 17.00
C TYR A 16 -8.36 -11.09 16.52
N PRO A 17 -9.23 -11.53 17.43
CA PRO A 17 -10.49 -12.17 17.05
C PRO A 17 -11.53 -11.20 16.46
N CYS A 18 -11.28 -9.89 16.48
CA CYS A 18 -12.19 -8.88 15.93
C CYS A 18 -11.51 -7.97 14.90
N LYS A 19 -12.22 -7.68 13.80
CA LYS A 19 -11.80 -6.78 12.73
C LYS A 19 -11.53 -5.33 13.17
N CYS A 20 -11.99 -4.93 14.35
CA CYS A 20 -11.67 -3.62 14.92
C CYS A 20 -10.25 -3.53 15.51
N GLY A 21 -9.51 -4.63 15.57
CA GLY A 21 -8.16 -4.68 16.13
C GLY A 21 -8.09 -4.79 17.65
N TYR A 22 -9.22 -4.97 18.34
CA TYR A 22 -9.24 -5.16 19.79
C TYR A 22 -8.67 -6.53 20.18
N GLN A 23 -7.56 -6.52 20.90
CA GLN A 23 -6.81 -7.72 21.31
C GLN A 23 -7.22 -8.20 22.70
N VAL A 24 -7.48 -9.51 22.81
CA VAL A 24 -7.76 -10.22 24.06
C VAL A 24 -7.01 -11.55 24.02
N CYS A 25 -6.71 -12.16 25.18
CA CYS A 25 -6.15 -13.52 25.15
C CYS A 25 -7.21 -14.53 24.68
N MET A 26 -6.75 -15.68 24.20
CA MET A 26 -7.60 -16.75 23.69
C MET A 26 -8.59 -17.26 24.74
N TRP A 27 -8.18 -17.30 26.01
CA TRP A 27 -9.06 -17.68 27.12
C TRP A 27 -10.21 -16.70 27.33
N CYS A 28 -9.93 -15.39 27.33
CA CYS A 28 -10.98 -14.36 27.44
C CYS A 28 -11.91 -14.36 26.24
N TRP A 29 -11.40 -14.61 25.03
CA TRP A 29 -12.23 -14.73 23.84
C TRP A 29 -13.22 -15.90 23.94
N HIS A 30 -12.74 -17.10 24.32
CA HIS A 30 -13.60 -18.27 24.54
C HIS A 30 -14.68 -17.99 25.58
N ARG A 31 -14.28 -17.39 26.72
CA ARG A 31 -15.23 -17.03 27.77
C ARG A 31 -16.31 -16.06 27.29
N ILE A 32 -15.95 -15.05 26.49
CA ILE A 32 -16.94 -14.10 25.94
C ILE A 32 -17.88 -14.82 24.96
N LYS A 33 -17.34 -15.70 24.12
CA LYS A 33 -18.09 -16.43 23.07
C LYS A 33 -19.05 -17.47 23.66
N GLU A 34 -18.65 -18.16 24.72
CA GLU A 34 -19.42 -19.29 25.28
C GLU A 34 -20.27 -18.92 26.49
N SER A 35 -19.84 -17.95 27.31
CA SER A 35 -20.47 -17.66 28.61
C SER A 35 -21.05 -16.25 28.73
N GLU A 36 -20.84 -15.38 27.74
CA GLU A 36 -21.31 -14.00 27.77
C GLU A 36 -22.04 -13.60 26.47
N SER A 37 -21.91 -12.35 26.05
CA SER A 37 -22.66 -11.79 24.91
C SER A 37 -22.18 -12.28 23.53
N GLY A 38 -21.00 -12.89 23.44
CA GLY A 38 -20.34 -13.19 22.16
C GLY A 38 -19.93 -11.96 21.34
N LEU A 39 -20.05 -10.75 21.90
CA LEU A 39 -19.75 -9.49 21.22
C LEU A 39 -18.38 -8.95 21.65
N CYS A 40 -17.67 -8.32 20.72
CA CYS A 40 -16.43 -7.61 20.99
C CYS A 40 -16.63 -6.49 22.04
N PRO A 41 -15.83 -6.43 23.12
CA PRO A 41 -15.96 -5.39 24.14
C PRO A 41 -15.75 -3.95 23.63
N ALA A 42 -14.97 -3.78 22.55
CA ALA A 42 -14.68 -2.47 21.99
C ALA A 42 -15.76 -1.97 21.01
N CYS A 43 -16.11 -2.79 20.01
CA CYS A 43 -16.98 -2.37 18.90
C CYS A 43 -18.36 -3.03 18.89
N ARG A 44 -18.62 -3.95 19.83
CA ARG A 44 -19.88 -4.73 19.96
C ARG A 44 -20.25 -5.57 18.74
N THR A 45 -19.32 -5.79 17.81
CA THR A 45 -19.51 -6.71 16.68
C THR A 45 -19.41 -8.16 17.17
N PRO A 46 -20.31 -9.06 16.75
CA PRO A 46 -20.22 -10.48 17.10
C PRO A 46 -18.94 -11.11 16.55
N TYR A 47 -18.34 -12.01 17.33
CA TYR A 47 -17.20 -12.81 16.89
C TYR A 47 -17.62 -13.86 15.84
N GLY A 48 -16.74 -14.14 14.87
CA GLY A 48 -16.95 -15.19 13.88
C GLY A 48 -16.74 -16.60 14.43
N ASP A 49 -17.07 -17.61 13.62
CA ASP A 49 -16.91 -19.01 13.99
C ASP A 49 -15.45 -19.46 14.01
N ASP A 50 -14.63 -18.95 13.08
CA ASP A 50 -13.19 -19.18 13.05
C ASP A 50 -12.40 -18.02 13.71
N PRO A 51 -11.71 -18.25 14.85
CA PRO A 51 -10.85 -17.26 15.51
C PRO A 51 -9.63 -16.83 14.69
N HIS A 52 -9.25 -17.61 13.66
CA HIS A 52 -8.07 -17.41 12.83
C HIS A 52 -8.40 -17.03 11.38
N GLU A 53 -9.69 -16.90 11.01
CA GLU A 53 -10.10 -16.47 9.66
C GLU A 53 -9.53 -15.09 9.29
N PHE A 54 -9.08 -14.33 10.30
CA PHE A 54 -8.32 -13.11 10.14
C PHE A 54 -7.01 -13.20 10.93
N SER A 55 -5.98 -13.83 10.35
CA SER A 55 -4.62 -13.65 10.86
C SER A 55 -4.24 -12.17 10.68
N ALA A 56 -4.12 -11.43 11.78
CA ALA A 56 -3.71 -10.04 11.77
C ALA A 56 -2.24 -9.91 11.35
N ILE A 57 -1.99 -9.96 10.04
CA ILE A 57 -0.88 -9.23 9.45
C ILE A 57 -1.48 -7.89 9.02
N GLY A 58 -1.61 -6.99 9.98
CA GLY A 58 -2.16 -5.66 9.74
C GLY A 58 -2.99 -5.19 10.92
N ILE A 59 -2.30 -4.66 11.94
CA ILE A 59 -2.62 -3.41 12.65
C ILE A 59 -1.48 -3.18 13.65
N HIS A 60 -0.88 -2.01 13.56
CA HIS A 60 0.38 -1.59 14.18
C HIS A 60 0.35 -1.65 15.71
N HIS A 61 1.39 -2.23 16.34
CA HIS A 61 2.20 -1.60 17.41
C HIS A 61 3.25 -2.59 17.99
N GLN A 62 4.47 -2.58 17.43
CA GLN A 62 5.73 -2.89 18.14
C GLN A 62 6.92 -2.53 17.23
N ALA A 63 7.19 -1.23 17.13
CA ALA A 63 8.28 -0.67 16.31
C ALA A 63 9.65 -0.67 17.03
N SER A 64 9.79 -1.28 18.21
CA SER A 64 11.03 -1.22 19.00
C SER A 64 11.88 -2.49 18.99
N ASP A 65 11.31 -3.68 18.80
CA ASP A 65 12.08 -4.93 19.00
C ASP A 65 12.46 -5.66 17.71
N PHE A 66 11.84 -5.33 16.57
CA PHE A 66 12.23 -5.89 15.26
C PHE A 66 13.41 -5.13 14.60
N ALA A 67 13.73 -3.93 15.09
CA ALA A 67 14.86 -3.14 14.62
C ALA A 67 16.20 -3.86 14.90
N SER A 68 16.29 -4.60 16.00
CA SER A 68 17.52 -5.31 16.40
C SER A 68 17.81 -6.58 15.59
N LEU A 69 16.79 -7.22 15.00
CA LEU A 69 16.98 -8.40 14.13
C LEU A 69 17.24 -8.02 12.67
N LEU A 70 16.70 -6.89 12.19
CA LEU A 70 16.99 -6.36 10.84
C LEU A 70 18.27 -5.50 10.76
N ALA A 71 18.79 -5.02 11.91
CA ALA A 71 20.03 -4.25 11.97
C ALA A 71 21.29 -5.04 11.59
N SER A 72 21.18 -6.36 11.36
CA SER A 72 22.29 -7.18 10.86
C SER A 72 22.41 -7.20 9.33
N ASN A 73 21.49 -6.59 8.57
CA ASN A 73 21.52 -6.65 7.10
C ASN A 73 21.22 -5.35 6.35
N SER A 74 21.29 -4.18 7.01
CA SER A 74 21.18 -2.88 6.35
C SER A 74 22.42 -2.55 5.52
N ARG A 75 22.54 -3.22 4.37
CA ARG A 75 23.32 -2.68 3.26
C ARG A 75 22.58 -1.43 2.79
N GLY A 76 23.26 -0.28 2.83
CA GLY A 76 22.71 0.94 2.24
C GLY A 76 22.30 0.73 0.78
N PRO A 77 21.49 1.64 0.20
CA PRO A 77 21.10 1.54 -1.20
C PRO A 77 22.35 1.29 -2.06
N PRO A 78 22.32 0.31 -2.99
CA PRO A 78 23.51 -0.12 -3.71
C PRO A 78 24.17 1.07 -4.39
N GLU A 79 25.50 1.18 -4.25
CA GLU A 79 26.23 2.26 -4.89
C GLU A 79 26.01 2.22 -6.41
N PRO A 80 25.71 3.35 -7.03
CA PRO A 80 25.47 3.39 -8.46
C PRO A 80 26.76 3.09 -9.23
N PRO A 81 26.73 2.22 -10.25
CA PRO A 81 27.91 1.92 -11.05
C PRO A 81 28.44 3.17 -11.76
N LYS A 82 29.72 3.12 -12.14
CA LYS A 82 30.39 4.21 -12.90
C LYS A 82 29.77 4.41 -14.28
N ASP A 83 29.41 3.30 -14.94
CA ASP A 83 28.61 3.32 -16.16
C ASP A 83 27.14 3.05 -15.81
N ARG A 84 26.27 3.99 -16.18
CA ARG A 84 24.83 3.97 -15.91
C ARG A 84 24.01 3.93 -17.21
N SER A 85 24.65 3.71 -18.34
CA SER A 85 24.01 3.70 -19.66
C SER A 85 22.84 2.72 -19.75
N THR A 86 22.96 1.55 -19.10
CA THR A 86 21.93 0.51 -19.03
C THR A 86 20.68 0.93 -18.26
N LEU A 87 20.78 1.90 -17.34
CA LEU A 87 19.63 2.38 -16.55
C LEU A 87 18.56 3.05 -17.41
N ALA A 88 18.87 3.46 -18.64
CA ALA A 88 17.92 4.08 -19.56
C ALA A 88 16.76 3.13 -19.96
N THR A 89 17.01 1.82 -20.00
CA THR A 89 16.02 0.79 -20.37
C THR A 89 15.36 0.14 -19.16
N MET A 90 15.91 0.39 -17.96
CA MET A 90 15.41 -0.17 -16.71
C MET A 90 14.22 0.63 -16.17
N ARG A 91 13.33 -0.10 -15.49
CA ARG A 91 12.24 0.45 -14.70
C ARG A 91 12.33 -0.10 -13.29
N VAL A 92 11.84 0.70 -12.34
CA VAL A 92 11.83 0.34 -10.93
C VAL A 92 10.40 0.45 -10.41
N ILE A 93 9.91 -0.63 -9.80
CA ILE A 93 8.64 -0.68 -9.09
C ILE A 93 8.72 0.25 -7.87
N ARG A 94 7.67 1.03 -7.65
CA ARG A 94 7.56 1.95 -6.52
C ARG A 94 6.50 1.40 -5.56
N ARG A 95 6.95 0.75 -4.48
CA ARG A 95 6.07 0.08 -3.51
C ARG A 95 5.12 1.00 -2.74
N ASN A 96 5.31 2.31 -2.81
CA ASN A 96 4.42 3.31 -2.21
C ASN A 96 3.57 4.05 -3.25
N LEU A 97 3.52 3.57 -4.49
CA LEU A 97 2.85 4.22 -5.61
C LEU A 97 1.86 3.27 -6.26
N VAL A 98 0.58 3.68 -6.30
CA VAL A 98 -0.45 3.01 -7.09
C VAL A 98 -0.55 3.65 -8.47
N TYR A 99 -0.61 2.83 -9.51
CA TYR A 99 -1.03 3.22 -10.84
C TYR A 99 -2.42 2.63 -11.12
N ALA A 100 -3.43 3.51 -11.18
CA ALA A 100 -4.80 3.14 -11.47
C ALA A 100 -5.18 3.59 -12.88
N VAL A 101 -5.84 2.71 -13.65
CA VAL A 101 -6.29 2.97 -15.03
C VAL A 101 -7.74 2.56 -15.23
N GLY A 102 -8.38 3.14 -16.24
CA GLY A 102 -9.77 2.81 -16.59
C GLY A 102 -10.80 3.58 -15.77
N MET A 103 -10.36 4.57 -14.97
CA MET A 103 -11.27 5.37 -14.16
C MET A 103 -12.16 6.26 -15.02
N PRO A 104 -13.43 6.48 -14.63
CA PRO A 104 -14.27 7.51 -15.22
C PRO A 104 -13.63 8.90 -15.09
N PRO A 105 -13.60 9.72 -16.16
CA PRO A 105 -13.07 11.08 -16.07
C PRO A 105 -13.80 11.97 -15.06
N SER A 106 -15.06 11.67 -14.74
CA SER A 106 -15.90 12.37 -13.76
C SER A 106 -15.32 12.35 -12.34
N ILE A 107 -14.73 11.22 -11.94
CA ILE A 107 -14.14 11.05 -10.59
C ILE A 107 -12.64 11.37 -10.55
N ALA A 108 -12.01 11.58 -11.70
CA ALA A 108 -10.58 11.77 -11.81
C ALA A 108 -10.15 13.22 -11.52
N THR A 109 -10.50 13.72 -10.34
CA THR A 109 -10.01 15.00 -9.78
C THR A 109 -9.22 14.73 -8.50
N GLU A 110 -8.24 15.59 -8.19
CA GLU A 110 -7.41 15.38 -7.00
C GLU A 110 -8.25 15.45 -5.72
N GLU A 111 -9.23 16.34 -5.66
CA GLU A 111 -10.08 16.54 -4.49
C GLU A 111 -10.95 15.32 -4.21
N LEU A 112 -11.53 14.70 -5.24
CA LEU A 112 -12.34 13.48 -5.08
C LEU A 112 -11.47 12.30 -4.70
N LEU A 113 -10.36 12.07 -5.42
CA LEU A 113 -9.51 10.91 -5.17
C LEU A 113 -8.91 10.92 -3.75
N ARG A 114 -8.75 12.09 -3.12
CA ARG A 114 -8.31 12.21 -1.72
C ARG A 114 -9.36 11.86 -0.68
N LYS A 115 -10.65 11.84 -1.03
CA LYS A 115 -11.70 11.59 -0.04
C LYS A 115 -11.68 10.14 0.46
N PRO A 116 -12.21 9.88 1.67
CA PRO A 116 -12.35 8.53 2.19
C PRO A 116 -13.16 7.62 1.28
N GLU A 117 -14.11 8.14 0.50
CA GLU A 117 -14.90 7.30 -0.42
C GLU A 117 -14.09 6.76 -1.62
N TYR A 118 -12.86 7.25 -1.84
CA TYR A 118 -11.98 6.87 -2.94
C TYR A 118 -10.63 6.34 -2.42
N PHE A 119 -9.48 6.93 -2.78
CA PHE A 119 -8.17 6.42 -2.34
C PHE A 119 -7.86 6.77 -0.88
N GLY A 120 -8.56 7.74 -0.30
CA GLY A 120 -8.33 8.19 1.08
C GLY A 120 -8.64 7.14 2.15
N GLN A 121 -9.48 6.13 1.86
CA GLN A 121 -9.76 5.04 2.81
C GLN A 121 -8.54 4.16 3.09
N TYR A 122 -7.61 4.04 2.15
CA TYR A 122 -6.48 3.11 2.29
C TYR A 122 -5.34 3.71 3.11
N GLY A 123 -5.22 5.04 3.13
CA GLY A 123 -4.16 5.68 3.88
C GLY A 123 -3.90 7.13 3.47
N LYS A 124 -2.88 7.71 4.09
CA LYS A 124 -2.52 9.12 3.87
C LYS A 124 -1.85 9.29 2.52
N ILE A 125 -2.46 10.08 1.65
CA ILE A 125 -1.96 10.33 0.29
C ILE A 125 -0.95 11.50 0.30
N ALA A 126 0.29 11.22 -0.10
CA ALA A 126 1.34 12.20 -0.26
C ALA A 126 1.18 13.02 -1.55
N LYS A 127 0.93 12.36 -2.68
CA LYS A 127 0.84 13.01 -4.01
C LYS A 127 -0.13 12.30 -4.92
N ILE A 128 -0.86 13.06 -5.73
CA ILE A 128 -1.68 12.53 -6.83
C ILE A 128 -1.22 13.18 -8.14
N VAL A 129 -1.06 12.38 -9.19
CA VAL A 129 -0.89 12.86 -10.56
C VAL A 129 -1.93 12.19 -11.44
N ILE A 130 -2.78 12.98 -12.10
CA ILE A 130 -3.86 12.47 -12.93
C ILE A 130 -3.51 12.70 -14.40
N ASN A 131 -3.69 11.67 -15.22
CA ASN A 131 -3.61 11.78 -16.66
C ASN A 131 -4.98 11.45 -17.27
N ARG A 132 -5.54 12.40 -18.01
CA ARG A 132 -6.83 12.24 -18.68
C ARG A 132 -6.59 12.01 -20.15
N ASN A 133 -6.93 10.82 -20.64
CA ASN A 133 -6.80 10.51 -22.05
C ASN A 133 -8.14 10.83 -22.73
N HIS A 134 -8.19 11.96 -23.44
CA HIS A 134 -9.36 12.37 -24.20
C HIS A 134 -9.30 11.71 -25.58
N ASN A 135 -10.24 10.80 -25.87
CA ASN A 135 -10.31 10.15 -27.18
C ASN A 135 -11.22 10.99 -28.10
N PRO A 136 -10.69 11.68 -29.13
CA PRO A 136 -11.48 12.66 -29.89
C PRO A 136 -12.67 12.07 -30.65
N GLY A 137 -12.65 10.76 -30.95
CA GLY A 137 -13.69 10.08 -31.73
C GLY A 137 -14.88 9.53 -30.93
N ASP A 138 -14.80 9.40 -29.60
CA ASP A 138 -15.93 8.96 -28.77
C ASP A 138 -15.72 9.39 -27.30
N PRO A 139 -16.45 10.40 -26.81
CA PRO A 139 -16.38 10.84 -25.41
C PRO A 139 -16.69 9.72 -24.42
N ARG A 140 -17.48 8.71 -24.80
CA ARG A 140 -17.81 7.57 -23.94
C ARG A 140 -16.62 6.63 -23.72
N ARG A 141 -15.57 6.73 -24.53
CA ARG A 141 -14.30 6.00 -24.38
C ARG A 141 -13.21 6.79 -23.66
N ALA A 142 -13.44 8.07 -23.35
CA ALA A 142 -12.47 8.86 -22.58
C ALA A 142 -12.26 8.23 -21.21
N SER A 143 -11.01 8.01 -20.80
CA SER A 143 -10.67 7.40 -19.51
C SER A 143 -9.53 8.16 -18.85
N ALA A 144 -9.47 8.06 -17.54
CA ALA A 144 -8.39 8.64 -16.76
C ALA A 144 -7.52 7.54 -16.14
N SER A 145 -6.27 7.90 -15.93
CA SER A 145 -5.35 7.18 -15.06
C SER A 145 -4.85 8.11 -13.96
N ALA A 146 -4.48 7.53 -12.82
CA ALA A 146 -3.88 8.26 -11.72
C ALA A 146 -2.69 7.50 -11.15
N TYR A 147 -1.72 8.29 -10.73
CA TYR A 147 -0.58 7.88 -9.94
C TYR A 147 -0.80 8.43 -8.52
N VAL A 148 -1.09 7.53 -7.57
CA VAL A 148 -1.38 7.89 -6.18
C VAL A 148 -0.23 7.42 -5.31
N THR A 149 0.52 8.36 -4.76
CA THR A 149 1.64 8.07 -3.84
C THR A 149 1.14 8.13 -2.41
N PHE A 150 1.23 7.01 -1.70
CA PHE A 150 0.95 6.94 -0.27
C PHE A 150 2.18 7.31 0.56
N VAL A 151 1.93 7.80 1.78
CA VAL A 151 3.00 8.04 2.78
C VAL A 151 3.58 6.72 3.25
N HIS A 152 2.73 5.71 3.47
CA HIS A 152 3.15 4.37 3.88
C HIS A 152 3.00 3.38 2.71
N LYS A 153 3.96 2.47 2.57
CA LYS A 153 3.96 1.48 1.46
C LYS A 153 2.93 0.39 1.70
N GLU A 154 2.59 0.11 2.96
CA GLU A 154 1.61 -0.86 3.39
C GLU A 154 0.20 -0.51 2.85
N ASP A 155 -0.15 0.79 2.85
CA ASP A 155 -1.41 1.33 2.31
C ASP A 155 -1.57 1.05 0.80
N THR A 156 -0.45 1.01 0.08
CA THR A 156 -0.43 0.82 -1.39
C THR A 156 -0.89 -0.59 -1.76
N LEU A 157 -0.43 -1.61 -1.03
CA LEU A 157 -0.82 -3.00 -1.28
C LEU A 157 -2.32 -3.18 -1.01
N ALA A 158 -2.82 -2.66 0.11
CA ALA A 158 -4.24 -2.72 0.44
C ALA A 158 -5.11 -2.04 -0.64
N CYS A 159 -4.68 -0.87 -1.13
CA CYS A 159 -5.34 -0.17 -2.21
C CYS A 159 -5.37 -0.99 -3.52
N ILE A 160 -4.25 -1.60 -3.92
CA ILE A 160 -4.18 -2.38 -5.16
C ILE A 160 -5.09 -3.60 -5.08
N LEU A 161 -5.03 -4.36 -3.99
CA LEU A 161 -5.83 -5.57 -3.82
C LEU A 161 -7.33 -5.30 -3.82
N ALA A 162 -7.76 -4.16 -3.29
CA ALA A 162 -9.18 -3.78 -3.27
C ALA A 162 -9.65 -3.16 -4.59
N LEU A 163 -8.77 -2.45 -5.30
CA LEU A 163 -9.15 -1.68 -6.49
C LEU A 163 -8.97 -2.44 -7.80
N ASP A 164 -8.01 -3.37 -7.88
CA ASP A 164 -7.76 -4.12 -9.11
C ASP A 164 -8.94 -5.06 -9.42
N GLY A 165 -9.57 -4.85 -10.58
CA GLY A 165 -10.76 -5.58 -10.97
C GLY A 165 -12.08 -4.95 -10.49
N PHE A 166 -12.04 -3.85 -9.73
CA PHE A 166 -13.24 -3.16 -9.24
C PHE A 166 -14.02 -2.51 -10.40
N TYR A 167 -15.36 -2.59 -10.36
CA TYR A 167 -16.23 -1.95 -11.34
C TYR A 167 -16.87 -0.67 -10.80
N HIS A 168 -16.68 0.43 -11.52
CA HIS A 168 -17.29 1.73 -11.22
C HIS A 168 -17.83 2.38 -12.50
N ASP A 169 -19.09 2.82 -12.49
CA ASP A 169 -19.79 3.37 -13.66
C ASP A 169 -19.65 2.51 -14.94
N GLY A 170 -19.77 1.19 -14.78
CA GLY A 170 -19.65 0.23 -15.88
C GLY A 170 -18.23 0.06 -16.41
N ARG A 171 -17.21 0.56 -15.70
CA ARG A 171 -15.80 0.44 -16.08
C ARG A 171 -15.02 -0.36 -15.06
N ASN A 172 -14.21 -1.27 -15.57
CA ASN A 172 -13.24 -2.00 -14.77
C ASN A 172 -12.03 -1.10 -14.51
N ILE A 173 -11.74 -0.85 -13.24
CA ILE A 173 -10.52 -0.18 -12.80
C ILE A 173 -9.46 -1.26 -12.62
N ARG A 174 -8.29 -1.02 -13.22
CA ARG A 174 -7.10 -1.86 -12.95
C ARG A 174 -6.12 -1.06 -12.14
N ALA A 175 -5.54 -1.71 -11.13
CA ALA A 175 -4.60 -1.10 -10.22
C ALA A 175 -3.36 -1.98 -10.12
N SER A 176 -2.19 -1.36 -10.15
CA SER A 176 -0.93 -2.05 -9.93
C SER A 176 0.07 -1.11 -9.29
N TYR A 177 1.23 -1.63 -8.91
CA TYR A 177 2.33 -0.77 -8.51
C TYR A 177 2.75 0.13 -9.67
N GLY A 178 2.92 1.41 -9.38
CA GLY A 178 3.52 2.34 -10.31
C GLY A 178 5.00 2.04 -10.51
N THR A 179 5.50 2.41 -11.68
CA THR A 179 6.92 2.25 -12.01
C THR A 179 7.53 3.60 -12.31
N SER A 180 8.80 3.76 -11.99
CA SER A 180 9.56 4.96 -12.33
C SER A 180 10.74 4.61 -13.23
N LYS A 181 11.14 5.60 -14.02
CA LYS A 181 12.38 5.57 -14.80
C LYS A 181 13.49 6.25 -14.02
N TYR A 182 14.73 5.95 -14.37
CA TYR A 182 15.86 6.74 -13.92
C TYR A 182 15.88 8.11 -14.59
N CYS A 183 16.25 9.13 -13.81
CA CYS A 183 16.41 10.48 -14.32
C CYS A 183 17.59 10.53 -15.29
N SER A 184 17.43 11.24 -16.42
CA SER A 184 18.50 11.41 -17.40
C SER A 184 19.76 12.08 -16.81
N ALA A 185 19.59 13.01 -15.87
CA ALA A 185 20.70 13.64 -15.15
C ALA A 185 21.46 12.62 -14.28
N PHE A 186 20.72 11.76 -13.56
CA PHE A 186 21.32 10.69 -12.76
C PHE A 186 22.09 9.67 -13.62
N ILE A 187 21.53 9.30 -14.78
CA ILE A 187 22.18 8.43 -15.76
C ILE A 187 23.49 9.05 -16.25
N LYS A 188 23.49 10.35 -16.54
CA LYS A 188 24.69 11.09 -16.99
C LYS A 188 25.66 11.46 -15.87
N SER A 189 25.39 11.04 -14.63
CA SER A 189 26.18 11.41 -13.44
C SER A 189 26.30 12.94 -13.24
N VAL A 190 25.24 13.69 -13.59
CA VAL A 190 25.14 15.13 -13.36
C VAL A 190 24.00 15.46 -12.38
N LYS A 191 24.10 16.60 -11.70
CA LYS A 191 23.06 17.05 -10.77
C LYS A 191 21.78 17.39 -11.53
N CYS A 192 20.66 16.85 -11.07
CA CYS A 192 19.34 17.27 -11.55
C CYS A 192 18.98 18.63 -10.96
N ASN A 193 18.58 19.58 -11.82
CA ASN A 193 18.16 20.92 -11.41
C ASN A 193 16.64 21.06 -11.29
N ASN A 194 15.88 20.01 -11.58
CA ASN A 194 14.43 20.00 -11.41
C ASN A 194 14.09 19.54 -9.98
N PRO A 195 13.63 20.44 -9.08
CA PRO A 195 13.27 20.07 -7.71
C PRO A 195 12.03 19.17 -7.66
N ASP A 196 11.18 19.21 -8.68
CA ASP A 196 9.95 18.43 -8.79
C ASP A 196 10.12 17.16 -9.65
N CYS A 197 11.36 16.73 -9.89
CA CYS A 197 11.65 15.56 -10.70
C CYS A 197 11.03 14.29 -10.08
N THR A 198 10.14 13.63 -10.83
CA THR A 198 9.47 12.39 -10.41
C THR A 198 10.25 11.12 -10.73
N TYR A 199 11.39 11.26 -11.41
CA TYR A 199 12.28 10.15 -11.78
C TYR A 199 13.30 9.84 -10.68
N LEU A 200 13.90 8.66 -10.77
CA LEU A 200 14.84 8.19 -9.75
C LEU A 200 16.22 8.86 -9.87
N HIS A 201 16.74 9.28 -8.72
CA HIS A 201 18.09 9.82 -8.53
C HIS A 201 18.98 8.92 -7.63
N HIS A 202 18.55 7.68 -7.41
CA HIS A 202 19.24 6.66 -6.65
C HIS A 202 19.00 5.30 -7.31
N MET A 203 19.83 4.31 -7.04
CA MET A 203 19.59 2.93 -7.48
C MET A 203 18.32 2.37 -6.83
N GLY A 204 17.48 1.71 -7.63
CA GLY A 204 16.37 0.92 -7.13
C GLY A 204 16.85 -0.42 -6.57
N ASP A 205 16.01 -1.04 -5.73
CA ASP A 205 16.27 -2.38 -5.23
C ASP A 205 16.23 -3.39 -6.39
N GLN A 206 17.10 -4.40 -6.34
CA GLN A 206 17.24 -5.38 -7.42
C GLN A 206 15.93 -6.15 -7.66
N GLU A 207 15.22 -6.50 -6.60
CA GLU A 207 13.93 -7.20 -6.68
C GLU A 207 12.80 -6.37 -7.31
N ASP A 208 12.91 -5.04 -7.27
CA ASP A 208 11.93 -4.12 -7.83
C ASP A 208 12.37 -3.56 -9.19
N THR A 209 13.55 -3.94 -9.69
CA THR A 209 14.13 -3.40 -10.92
C THR A 209 14.07 -4.42 -12.05
N PHE A 210 13.49 -4.03 -13.19
CA PHE A 210 13.29 -4.89 -14.34
C PHE A 210 13.49 -4.14 -15.65
N THR A 211 13.70 -4.86 -16.75
CA THR A 211 13.78 -4.25 -18.09
C THR A 211 12.41 -4.24 -18.75
N LYS A 212 12.15 -3.27 -19.65
CA LYS A 212 10.84 -3.19 -20.36
C LYS A 212 10.48 -4.44 -21.18
N GLN A 213 11.43 -5.34 -21.44
CA GLN A 213 11.26 -6.52 -22.29
C GLN A 213 10.83 -7.78 -21.53
N GLU A 214 10.79 -7.74 -20.20
CA GLU A 214 10.31 -8.83 -19.33
C GLU A 214 8.86 -8.61 -18.88
#